data_AF-A0A3S1D9B8-F1
#
_entry.id   AF-A0A3S1D9B8-F1
#
_cell.length_a   1.000
_cell.length_b   1.000
_cell.length_c   1.000
_cell.angle_alpha   90.00
_cell.angle_beta   90.00
_cell.angle_gamma   90.00
#
_symmetry.space_group_name_H-M   'P 1'
#
loop_
_entity.id
_entity.type
_entity.pdbx_description
1 polymer ?
#
loop_
_entity_poly.entity_id
_entity_poly.type
_entity_poly.pdbx_seq_one_letter_code
_entity_poly.pdbx_strand_id
1 'polypeptide(L)' 'MYPDYFADKPVECLLGTGIKPEHINDDALGRCLDKLYEHGVSNLYQDLAEKVILHLGLPCQSVHAEATFHYPCSTKTG' A
#
# COMPACT_ATOMS: atom_id res chain seq x y z
N MET A 1 6.31 -3.00 -18.02
CA MET A 1 7.01 -2.56 -16.81
C MET A 1 8.31 -3.31 -16.83
N TYR A 2 9.38 -2.54 -16.80
CA TYR A 2 10.72 -3.09 -16.93
C TYR A 2 11.24 -3.50 -15.55
N PRO A 3 11.91 -4.66 -15.41
CA PRO A 3 12.58 -5.07 -14.17
C PRO A 3 13.48 -3.97 -13.59
N ASP A 4 14.03 -3.12 -14.46
CA ASP A 4 14.85 -1.96 -14.11
C ASP A 4 14.18 -0.99 -13.13
N TYR A 5 12.84 -0.88 -13.11
CA TYR A 5 12.13 -0.06 -12.13
C TYR A 5 12.33 -0.56 -10.69
N PHE A 6 12.46 -1.88 -10.53
CA PHE A 6 12.63 -2.53 -9.23
C PHE A 6 14.10 -2.87 -8.94
N ALA A 7 15.01 -2.66 -9.90
CA ALA A 7 16.43 -3.00 -9.75
C ALA A 7 17.11 -2.24 -8.59
N ASP A 8 16.65 -1.02 -8.29
CA ASP A 8 17.15 -0.18 -7.21
C ASP A 8 16.35 -0.32 -5.89
N LYS A 9 15.30 -1.15 -5.88
CA LYS A 9 14.40 -1.29 -4.72
C LYS A 9 14.77 -2.52 -3.89
N PRO A 10 14.62 -2.45 -2.56
CA PRO A 10 14.86 -3.60 -1.68
C PRO A 10 13.69 -4.61 -1.76
N VAL A 11 13.46 -5.19 -2.93
CA VAL A 11 12.29 -6.06 -3.22
C VAL A 11 12.21 -7.26 -2.30
N GLU A 12 13.35 -7.84 -1.87
CA GLU A 12 13.34 -8.95 -0.93
C GLU A 12 12.86 -8.55 0.47
N CYS A 13 13.18 -7.34 0.91
CA CYS A 13 12.69 -6.81 2.18
C CYS A 13 11.20 -6.43 2.10
N LEU A 14 10.74 -5.99 0.93
CA LEU A 14 9.38 -5.49 0.73
C LEU A 14 8.36 -6.58 0.42
N LEU A 15 8.74 -7.57 -0.39
CA LEU A 15 7.85 -8.59 -0.94
C LEU A 15 8.15 -10.00 -0.40
N GLY A 16 9.32 -10.20 0.23
CA GLY A 16 9.74 -11.45 0.82
C GLY A 16 11.04 -11.99 0.25
N THR A 17 11.75 -12.79 1.06
CA THR A 17 13.04 -13.37 0.69
C THR A 17 12.95 -14.21 -0.59
N GLY A 18 13.90 -14.02 -1.51
CA GLY A 18 13.95 -14.73 -2.78
C GLY A 18 13.11 -14.12 -3.90
N ILE A 19 12.39 -13.02 -3.63
CA ILE A 19 11.72 -12.25 -4.67
C ILE A 19 12.73 -11.32 -5.34
N LYS A 20 12.91 -11.48 -6.64
CA LYS A 20 13.80 -10.65 -7.45
C LYS A 20 13.02 -9.65 -8.30
N PRO A 21 13.64 -8.53 -8.71
CA PRO A 21 13.02 -7.56 -9.62
C PRO A 21 12.45 -8.23 -10.89
N GLU A 22 13.16 -9.20 -11.44
CA GLU A 22 12.77 -9.93 -12.65
C GLU A 22 11.50 -10.79 -12.48
N HIS A 23 11.13 -11.11 -11.24
CA HIS A 23 9.90 -11.87 -10.96
C HIS A 23 8.64 -10.97 -11.03
N ILE A 24 8.81 -9.65 -11.02
CA ILE A 24 7.70 -8.70 -11.00
C ILE A 24 7.34 -8.32 -12.44
N ASN A 25 6.24 -8.89 -12.93
CA ASN A 25 5.67 -8.54 -14.23
C ASN A 25 4.44 -7.64 -14.11
N ASP A 26 4.12 -6.92 -15.19
CA ASP A 26 3.01 -5.97 -15.28
C ASP A 26 1.66 -6.58 -14.93
N ASP A 27 1.40 -7.80 -15.40
CA ASP A 27 0.09 -8.45 -15.22
C ASP A 27 -0.16 -8.82 -13.76
N ALA A 28 0.89 -9.21 -13.03
CA ALA A 28 0.82 -9.46 -11.60
C ALA A 28 0.69 -8.15 -10.81
N LEU A 29 1.43 -7.11 -11.20
CA LEU A 29 1.36 -5.82 -10.53
C LEU A 29 0.00 -5.13 -10.77
N GLY A 30 -0.49 -5.10 -12.00
CA GLY A 30 -1.78 -4.51 -12.36
C GLY A 30 -2.92 -5.12 -11.56
N ARG A 31 -3.01 -6.46 -11.53
CA ARG A 31 -4.00 -7.17 -10.70
C ARG A 31 -3.83 -6.92 -9.20
N CYS A 32 -2.62 -6.67 -8.74
CA CYS A 32 -2.37 -6.29 -7.34
C CYS A 32 -2.93 -4.89 -7.08
N LEU A 33 -2.61 -3.91 -7.93
CA LEU A 33 -3.10 -2.54 -7.83
C LEU A 33 -4.63 -2.46 -7.93
N ASP A 34 -5.25 -3.27 -8.80
CA ASP A 34 -6.71 -3.37 -8.91
C ASP A 34 -7.33 -3.81 -7.58
N LYS A 35 -6.78 -4.86 -6.95
CA LYS A 35 -7.26 -5.32 -5.63
C LYS A 35 -7.05 -4.30 -4.52
N LEU A 36 -5.92 -3.57 -4.54
CA LEU A 36 -5.65 -2.50 -3.58
C LEU A 36 -6.65 -1.36 -3.74
N TYR A 37 -6.99 -1.03 -4.98
CA TYR A 37 -8.00 -0.02 -5.30
C TYR A 37 -9.40 -0.46 -4.84
N GLU A 38 -9.81 -1.69 -5.17
CA GLU A 38 -11.08 -2.28 -4.74
C GLU A 38 -11.24 -2.33 -3.22
N HIS A 39 -10.15 -2.62 -2.50
CA HIS A 39 -10.15 -2.69 -1.03
C HIS A 39 -10.20 -1.29 -0.37
N GLY A 40 -9.73 -0.25 -1.07
CA GLY A 40 -9.60 1.10 -0.54
C GLY A 40 -8.27 1.31 0.18
N VAL A 41 -7.38 2.09 -0.44
CA VAL A 41 -6.02 2.34 0.04
C VAL A 41 -5.94 3.00 1.42
N SER A 42 -6.91 3.84 1.78
CA SER A 42 -6.94 4.50 3.09
C SER A 42 -7.18 3.52 4.23
N ASN A 43 -8.13 2.59 4.04
CA ASN A 43 -8.43 1.55 5.03
C ASN A 43 -7.24 0.59 5.16
N LEU A 44 -6.65 0.19 4.03
CA LEU A 44 -5.45 -0.65 4.04
C LEU A 44 -4.30 0.00 4.81
N TYR A 45 -4.05 1.29 4.57
CA TYR A 45 -2.98 2.01 5.24
C TYR A 45 -3.22 2.08 6.75
N GLN A 46 -4.46 2.35 7.17
CA GLN A 46 -4.84 2.37 8.57
C GLN A 46 -4.61 0.99 9.24
N ASP A 47 -5.08 -0.09 8.62
CA ASP A 47 -4.92 -1.45 9.13
C ASP A 47 -3.43 -1.85 9.23
N LEU A 48 -2.62 -1.44 8.25
CA LEU A 48 -1.19 -1.70 8.25
C LEU A 48 -0.49 -0.90 9.36
N ALA A 49 -0.83 0.38 9.51
CA ALA A 49 -0.27 1.24 10.55
C ALA A 49 -0.56 0.69 11.95
N GLU A 50 -1.79 0.24 12.20
CA GLU A 50 -2.17 -0.40 13.47
C GLU A 50 -1.30 -1.64 13.75
N LYS A 51 -1.17 -2.54 12.76
CA LYS A 51 -0.32 -3.74 12.89
C LYS A 51 1.14 -3.38 13.17
N VAL A 52 1.68 -2.36 12.52
CA VAL A 52 3.06 -1.91 12.73
C VAL A 52 3.25 -1.34 14.13
N ILE A 53 2.32 -0.52 14.62
CA ILE A 53 2.34 0.03 15.98
C ILE A 53 2.35 -1.11 17.01
N LEU A 54 1.47 -2.10 16.83
CA LEU A 54 1.39 -3.28 17.70
C LEU A 54 2.67 -4.13 17.63
N HIS A 55 3.20 -4.35 16.43
CA HIS A 55 4.40 -5.15 16.22
C HIS A 55 5.66 -4.52 16.84
N LEU A 56 5.79 -3.20 16.74
CA LEU A 56 6.95 -2.45 17.24
C LEU A 56 6.77 -1.96 18.68
N GLY A 57 5.59 -2.13 19.28
CA GLY A 57 5.29 -1.66 20.63
C GLY A 57 5.35 -0.13 20.78
N LEU A 58 5.01 0.60 19.72
CA LEU A 58 5.14 2.06 19.72
C LEU A 58 4.08 2.71 20.63
N PRO A 59 4.45 3.70 21.46
CA PRO A 59 3.49 4.40 22.30
C PRO A 59 2.54 5.24 21.43
N CYS A 60 1.28 4.82 21.33
CA CYS A 60 0.23 5.61 20.69
C CYS A 60 -0.30 6.65 21.69
N GLN A 61 0.43 7.76 21.87
CA GLN A 61 0.03 8.86 22.77
C GLN A 61 -0.59 10.06 22.05
N SER A 62 -0.69 10.04 20.72
CA SER A 62 -1.28 11.13 19.95
C SER A 62 -1.99 10.61 18.70
N VAL A 63 -3.30 10.84 18.64
CA VAL A 63 -4.11 10.69 17.43
C VAL A 63 -4.03 12.00 16.66
N HIS A 64 -3.16 12.09 15.64
CA HIS A 64 -3.19 13.19 14.69
C HIS A 64 -4.09 12.78 13.52
N ALA A 65 -5.40 12.89 13.72
CA ALA A 65 -6.42 12.57 12.72
C ALA A 65 -6.58 13.73 11.72
N GLU A 66 -5.60 13.94 10.85
CA GLU A 66 -5.76 14.77 9.66
C GLU A 66 -5.92 13.84 8.44
N ALA A 67 -7.03 13.09 8.38
CA ALA A 67 -7.39 12.29 7.22
C ALA A 67 -8.15 13.14 6.20
N THR A 68 -7.43 13.91 5.38
CA THR A 68 -7.99 14.50 4.15
C THR A 68 -7.35 13.84 2.94
N PHE A 69 -7.92 12.72 2.48
CA PHE A 69 -7.77 12.29 1.09
C PHE A 69 -8.99 12.80 0.33
N HIS A 70 -8.79 13.88 -0.44
CA HIS A 70 -9.85 14.53 -1.21
C HIS A 70 -10.25 13.63 -2.38
N TYR A 71 -11.36 12.90 -2.24
CA TYR A 71 -12.07 12.37 -3.40
C TYR A 71 -12.75 13.55 -4.10
N PRO A 72 -12.57 13.76 -5.43
CA PRO A 72 -13.45 14.66 -6.16
C PRO A 72 -14.87 14.11 -6.05
N CYS A 73 -15.69 14.88 -5.34
CA CYS A 73 -17.14 14.78 -5.25
C CYS A 73 -17.73 14.38 -6.60
N SER A 74 -18.24 13.16 -6.70
CA SER A 74 -19.25 12.82 -7.68
C SER A 74 -20.59 12.86 -6.96
N THR A 75 -21.25 14.01 -7.06
CA THR A 75 -22.67 14.14 -6.79
C THR A 75 -23.44 13.14 -7.67
N LYS A 76 -24.22 12.27 -7.05
CA LYS A 76 -25.49 11.83 -7.64
C LYS A 76 -26.57 11.90 -6.60
N THR A 77 -27.19 13.07 -6.59
CA THR A 77 -28.60 13.30 -6.27
C THR A 77 -29.47 12.44 -7.19
N GLY A 78 -30.50 11.77 -6.65
CA GLY A 78 -31.58 11.13 -7.42
C GLY A 78 -31.72 9.65 -7.19
#